data_AF-D7DWB2-F1
#
_entry.id   AF-D7DWB2-F1
#
_cell.length_a   1.000
_cell.length_b   1.000
_cell.length_c   1.000
_cell.angle_alpha   90.00
_cell.angle_beta   90.00
_cell.angle_gamma   90.00
#
_symmetry.space_group_name_H-M   'P 1'
#
loop_
_entity.id
_entity.type
_entity.pdbx_description
1 polymer ?
#
loop_
_entity_poly.entity_id
_entity_poly.type
_entity_poly.pdbx_seq_one_letter_code
_entity_poly.pdbx_strand_id
1 'polypeptide(L)'
;MDIIGNGYSNFLPGNGLYLDPDGSTSNAGKLSSKSIFVFGARDLVNLLFKLAGDQRNNGNNSVMVSLGSLFNESFILPPTQDFTTFTDSFTVASDTSAKLAFEGVGEDNIGLLIDDVTLTKSVPEPASLIVIFGLGAFGVTSLPKRKQEKVAVKA
;
A
#
# COMPACT_ATOMS: atom_id res chain seq x y z
N MET A 1 23.30 1.14 -5.68
CA MET A 1 22.02 1.79 -6.02
C MET A 1 22.20 2.92 -7.01
N ASP A 2 21.46 2.89 -8.12
CA ASP A 2 21.40 3.95 -9.12
C ASP A 2 19.94 4.31 -9.46
N ILE A 3 19.70 5.57 -9.83
CA ILE A 3 18.46 6.00 -10.48
C ILE A 3 18.74 6.08 -11.97
N ILE A 4 17.99 5.34 -12.77
CA ILE A 4 18.17 5.22 -14.22
C ILE A 4 16.86 5.45 -14.96
N GLY A 5 16.90 5.57 -16.28
CA GLY A 5 15.73 5.92 -17.10
C GLY A 5 15.82 7.32 -17.70
N ASN A 6 14.82 7.68 -18.51
CA ASN A 6 14.70 8.96 -19.22
C ASN A 6 16.01 9.47 -19.89
N GLY A 7 16.66 8.60 -20.66
CA GLY A 7 17.94 8.88 -21.32
C GLY A 7 18.99 7.80 -21.04
N TYR A 8 19.96 8.08 -20.19
CA TYR A 8 21.03 7.15 -19.82
C TYR A 8 20.46 5.89 -19.13
N SER A 9 20.87 4.71 -19.59
CA SER A 9 20.38 3.40 -19.09
C SER A 9 18.84 3.27 -19.08
N ASN A 10 18.17 3.86 -20.08
CA ASN A 10 16.73 3.75 -20.27
C ASN A 10 16.35 2.46 -21.02
N PHE A 11 16.30 1.38 -20.26
CA PHE A 11 15.93 0.04 -20.73
C PHE A 11 14.42 -0.15 -20.94
N LEU A 12 13.57 0.61 -20.23
CA LEU A 12 12.12 0.53 -20.36
C LEU A 12 11.51 1.92 -20.68
N PRO A 13 11.62 2.39 -21.94
CA PRO A 13 11.14 3.70 -22.34
C PRO A 13 9.66 3.94 -22.04
N GLY A 14 9.32 5.15 -21.61
CA GLY A 14 7.95 5.55 -21.27
C GLY A 14 7.59 5.45 -19.78
N ASN A 15 8.45 4.83 -18.96
CA ASN A 15 8.24 4.69 -17.50
C ASN A 15 8.92 5.79 -16.66
N GLY A 16 9.59 6.77 -17.29
CA GLY A 16 10.28 7.83 -16.55
C GLY A 16 11.60 7.36 -15.93
N LEU A 17 11.77 7.58 -14.62
CA LEU A 17 12.94 7.18 -13.85
C LEU A 17 12.57 6.04 -12.92
N TYR A 18 13.45 5.05 -12.79
CA TYR A 18 13.28 3.89 -11.91
C TYR A 18 14.59 3.53 -11.23
N LEU A 19 14.50 2.76 -10.16
CA LEU A 19 15.63 2.43 -9.29
C LEU A 19 16.25 1.09 -9.66
N ASP A 20 17.58 1.03 -9.75
CA ASP A 20 18.39 -0.19 -9.73
C ASP A 20 19.05 -0.31 -8.34
N PRO A 21 18.64 -1.28 -7.50
CA PRO A 21 19.13 -1.41 -6.14
C PRO A 21 20.58 -1.92 -6.06
N ASP A 22 21.09 -2.58 -7.10
CA ASP A 22 22.46 -3.09 -7.10
C ASP A 22 23.41 -1.92 -7.43
N GLY A 23 23.09 -1.18 -8.50
CA GLY A 23 23.80 0.01 -8.95
C GLY A 23 25.30 -0.18 -9.20
N SER A 24 26.06 0.90 -9.31
CA SER A 24 27.35 0.86 -10.02
C SER A 24 28.57 0.27 -9.28
N THR A 25 28.46 -0.13 -8.00
CA THR A 25 29.62 -0.55 -7.18
C THR A 25 29.71 -2.05 -6.93
N SER A 26 28.85 -2.86 -7.55
CA SER A 26 28.74 -4.31 -7.27
C SER A 26 28.47 -4.64 -5.80
N ASN A 27 27.86 -3.69 -5.08
CA ASN A 27 27.50 -3.83 -3.69
C ASN A 27 26.07 -3.33 -3.54
N ALA A 28 25.14 -4.28 -3.47
CA ALA A 28 23.73 -3.98 -3.44
C ALA A 28 23.37 -3.09 -2.26
N GLY A 29 22.54 -2.09 -2.54
CA GLY A 29 22.09 -1.16 -1.53
C GLY A 29 20.76 -1.57 -0.91
N LYS A 30 20.39 -0.82 0.12
CA LYS A 30 19.06 -0.85 0.73
C LYS A 30 18.43 0.54 0.70
N LEU A 31 17.32 0.68 -0.03
CA LEU A 31 16.46 1.84 0.05
C LEU A 31 15.48 1.61 1.19
N SER A 32 15.39 2.56 2.13
CA SER A 32 14.41 2.52 3.20
C SER A 32 13.64 3.83 3.23
N SER A 33 12.35 3.73 3.50
CA SER A 33 11.51 4.88 3.83
C SER A 33 12.17 5.72 4.93
N LYS A 34 12.14 7.04 4.74
CA LYS A 34 12.70 7.99 5.70
C LYS A 34 11.90 7.94 7.01
N SER A 35 10.58 7.98 6.88
CA SER A 35 9.63 7.93 8.00
C SER A 35 9.38 6.50 8.45
N ILE A 36 9.05 6.35 9.74
CA ILE A 36 8.50 5.10 10.28
C ILE A 36 6.98 5.18 10.14
N PHE A 37 6.37 4.14 9.59
CA PHE A 37 4.92 4.01 9.54
C PHE A 37 4.43 3.33 10.81
N VAL A 38 3.39 3.88 11.43
CA VAL A 38 2.75 3.30 12.62
C VAL A 38 1.46 2.63 12.20
N PHE A 39 1.21 1.42 12.69
CA PHE A 39 0.04 0.61 12.38
C PHE A 39 -0.65 0.20 13.67
N GLY A 40 -1.98 0.32 13.70
CA GLY A 40 -2.81 -0.21 14.76
C GLY A 40 -3.19 -1.67 14.49
N ALA A 41 -3.52 -2.40 15.56
CA ALA A 41 -4.18 -3.68 15.43
C ALA A 41 -5.43 -3.55 14.57
N ARG A 42 -5.59 -4.46 13.60
CA ARG A 42 -6.67 -4.55 12.62
C ARG A 42 -6.62 -3.50 11.49
N ASP A 43 -5.60 -2.66 11.42
CA ASP A 43 -5.38 -1.84 10.22
C ASP A 43 -5.30 -2.76 8.99
N LEU A 44 -6.05 -2.42 7.94
CA LEU A 44 -5.92 -3.03 6.61
C LEU A 44 -4.83 -2.28 5.86
N VAL A 45 -3.79 -2.99 5.45
CA VAL A 45 -2.65 -2.44 4.73
C VAL A 45 -2.67 -2.94 3.30
N ASN A 46 -2.45 -2.04 2.34
CA ASN A 46 -2.21 -2.40 0.94
C ASN A 46 -0.84 -1.87 0.53
N LEU A 47 0.05 -2.78 0.16
CA LEU A 47 1.36 -2.51 -0.41
C LEU A 47 1.33 -2.81 -1.90
N LEU A 48 1.63 -1.80 -2.71
CA LEU A 48 1.78 -1.91 -4.15
C LEU A 48 3.14 -1.38 -4.57
N PHE A 49 3.76 -2.04 -5.53
CA PHE A 49 4.99 -1.58 -6.18
C PHE A 49 5.11 -2.26 -7.54
N LYS A 50 5.84 -1.64 -8.47
CA LYS A 50 6.19 -2.25 -9.74
C LYS A 50 7.59 -2.79 -9.69
N LEU A 51 7.77 -4.01 -10.20
CA LEU A 51 9.08 -4.59 -10.49
C LEU A 51 9.19 -4.96 -11.96
N ALA A 52 10.39 -4.83 -12.52
CA ALA A 52 10.78 -5.38 -13.80
C ALA A 52 12.09 -6.17 -13.66
N GLY A 53 12.36 -7.03 -14.65
CA GLY A 53 13.68 -7.64 -14.83
C GLY A 53 14.77 -6.59 -15.07
N ASP A 54 16.04 -6.98 -14.99
CA ASP A 54 17.18 -6.07 -15.14
C ASP A 54 17.41 -5.53 -16.57
N GLN A 55 16.72 -6.10 -17.56
CA GLN A 55 16.77 -5.76 -18.99
C GLN A 55 18.15 -5.87 -19.65
N ARG A 56 19.09 -6.55 -19.00
CA ARG A 56 20.49 -6.69 -19.43
C ARG A 56 20.88 -8.16 -19.64
N ASN A 57 19.91 -9.08 -19.61
CA ASN A 57 20.09 -10.52 -19.80
C ASN A 57 21.09 -11.16 -18.81
N ASN A 58 21.16 -10.62 -17.59
CA ASN A 58 22.10 -11.06 -16.57
C ASN A 58 21.57 -12.25 -15.73
N GLY A 59 20.67 -13.06 -16.30
CA GLY A 59 19.98 -14.12 -15.57
C GLY A 59 18.90 -13.59 -14.63
N ASN A 60 18.54 -14.39 -13.63
CA ASN A 60 17.50 -14.03 -12.68
C ASN A 60 18.09 -13.22 -11.53
N ASN A 61 17.68 -11.96 -11.42
CA ASN A 61 18.05 -11.08 -10.32
C ASN A 61 16.95 -11.06 -9.25
N SER A 62 17.29 -10.60 -8.05
CA SER A 62 16.33 -10.58 -6.94
C SER A 62 16.37 -9.31 -6.11
N VAL A 63 15.21 -8.99 -5.54
CA VAL A 63 15.03 -7.88 -4.59
C VAL A 63 14.25 -8.38 -3.39
N MET A 64 14.73 -8.04 -2.20
CA MET A 64 14.02 -8.23 -0.94
C MET A 64 13.15 -7.00 -0.67
N VAL A 65 11.85 -7.21 -0.46
CA VAL A 65 10.90 -6.16 -0.09
C VAL A 65 10.40 -6.45 1.31
N SER A 66 10.53 -5.46 2.20
CA SER A 66 10.18 -5.62 3.62
C SER A 66 9.43 -4.42 4.19
N LEU A 67 8.45 -4.69 5.05
CA LEU A 67 7.76 -3.71 5.88
C LEU A 67 7.88 -4.17 7.34
N GLY A 68 9.10 -4.06 7.90
CA GLY A 68 9.41 -4.60 9.22
C GLY A 68 9.11 -6.11 9.28
N SER A 69 8.34 -6.54 10.28
CA SER A 69 7.87 -7.92 10.41
C SER A 69 6.50 -8.17 9.76
N LEU A 70 5.87 -7.14 9.17
CA LEU A 70 4.52 -7.26 8.59
C LEU A 70 4.54 -7.88 7.19
N PHE A 71 5.62 -7.68 6.45
CA PHE A 71 5.83 -8.19 5.10
C PHE A 71 7.33 -8.37 4.90
N ASN A 72 7.76 -9.50 4.32
CA ASN A 72 9.17 -9.78 4.03
C ASN A 72 9.27 -10.87 2.96
N GLU A 73 9.40 -10.45 1.70
CA GLU A 73 9.40 -11.35 0.55
C GLU A 73 10.55 -11.05 -0.41
N SER A 74 11.09 -12.13 -1.00
CA SER A 74 12.10 -12.04 -2.06
C SER A 74 11.44 -12.27 -3.41
N PHE A 75 11.59 -11.30 -4.31
CA PHE A 75 11.11 -11.40 -5.69
C PHE A 75 12.26 -11.76 -6.60
N ILE A 76 12.05 -12.75 -7.47
CA ILE A 76 13.01 -13.20 -8.47
C ILE A 76 12.31 -13.16 -9.82
N LEU A 77 12.80 -12.35 -10.76
CA LEU A 77 12.16 -12.15 -12.06
C LEU A 77 13.11 -12.53 -13.21
N PRO A 78 12.57 -12.98 -14.36
CA PRO A 78 13.34 -13.09 -15.60
C PRO A 78 13.90 -11.73 -16.04
N PRO A 79 15.07 -11.70 -16.69
CA PRO A 79 15.76 -10.44 -17.02
C PRO A 79 14.96 -9.56 -17.98
N THR A 80 14.10 -10.14 -18.82
CA THR A 80 13.31 -9.41 -19.84
C THR A 80 11.88 -9.12 -19.40
N GLN A 81 11.53 -9.37 -18.13
CA GLN A 81 10.17 -9.12 -17.67
C GLN A 81 9.89 -7.62 -17.61
N ASP A 82 8.83 -7.14 -18.27
CA ASP A 82 8.39 -5.75 -18.20
C ASP A 82 7.84 -5.40 -16.80
N PHE A 83 7.73 -4.09 -16.52
CA PHE A 83 7.15 -3.62 -15.27
C PHE A 83 5.78 -4.24 -15.01
N THR A 84 5.70 -4.96 -13.90
CA THR A 84 4.50 -5.64 -13.43
C THR A 84 4.18 -5.13 -12.04
N THR A 85 2.90 -4.82 -11.79
CA THR A 85 2.44 -4.40 -10.46
C THR A 85 2.30 -5.63 -9.56
N PHE A 86 3.00 -5.62 -8.43
CA PHE A 86 2.81 -6.53 -7.32
C PHE A 86 1.93 -5.85 -6.27
N THR A 87 1.02 -6.63 -5.68
CA THR A 87 0.06 -6.13 -4.69
C THR A 87 -0.08 -7.14 -3.58
N ASP A 88 0.09 -6.69 -2.35
CA ASP A 88 -0.21 -7.46 -1.16
C ASP A 88 -1.14 -6.68 -0.24
N SER A 89 -2.14 -7.38 0.30
CA SER A 89 -3.17 -6.83 1.17
C SER A 89 -3.30 -7.70 2.41
N PHE A 90 -3.03 -7.12 3.57
CA PHE A 90 -3.03 -7.87 4.83
C PHE A 90 -3.60 -7.04 5.99
N THR A 91 -3.97 -7.73 7.07
CA THR A 91 -4.45 -7.11 8.30
C THR A 91 -3.38 -7.17 9.38
N VAL A 92 -3.14 -6.07 10.06
CA VAL A 92 -2.15 -5.98 11.14
C VAL A 92 -2.66 -6.67 12.39
N ALA A 93 -1.90 -7.61 12.95
CA ALA A 93 -2.34 -8.42 14.10
C ALA A 93 -2.31 -7.64 15.43
N SER A 94 -1.32 -6.77 15.61
CA SER A 94 -1.07 -6.01 16.82
C SER A 94 -0.42 -4.67 16.48
N ASP A 95 -0.58 -3.69 17.37
CA ASP A 95 0.08 -2.38 17.24
C ASP A 95 1.58 -2.56 16.97
N THR A 96 2.06 -1.88 15.93
CA THR A 96 3.46 -1.98 15.51
C THR A 96 3.89 -0.74 14.73
N SER A 97 5.18 -0.66 14.46
CA SER A 97 5.73 0.37 13.58
C SER A 97 6.83 -0.24 12.72
N ALA A 98 6.90 0.17 11.46
CA ALA A 98 7.82 -0.40 10.50
C ALA A 98 8.27 0.63 9.46
N LYS A 99 9.46 0.38 8.89
CA LYS A 99 9.91 1.03 7.67
C LYS A 99 9.68 0.09 6.50
N LEU A 100 9.20 0.65 5.39
CA LEU A 100 9.26 -0.01 4.10
C LEU A 100 10.69 0.04 3.57
N ALA A 101 11.21 -1.07 3.05
CA ALA A 101 12.53 -1.14 2.45
C ALA A 101 12.56 -2.08 1.24
N PHE A 102 13.44 -1.74 0.30
CA PHE A 102 13.80 -2.52 -0.88
C PHE A 102 15.31 -2.71 -0.85
N GLU A 103 15.76 -3.95 -0.93
CA GLU A 103 17.16 -4.32 -0.80
C GLU A 103 17.54 -5.24 -1.96
N GLY A 104 18.56 -4.83 -2.72
CA GLY A 104 19.14 -5.70 -3.74
C GLY A 104 19.88 -6.84 -3.05
N VAL A 105 19.91 -8.00 -3.70
CA VAL A 105 20.56 -9.22 -3.16
C VAL A 105 21.70 -9.70 -4.07
N GLY A 106 21.98 -8.97 -5.15
CA GLY A 106 23.03 -9.31 -6.12
C GLY A 106 24.44 -8.91 -5.68
N GLU A 107 25.45 -9.56 -6.28
CA GLU A 107 26.89 -9.25 -6.12
C GLU A 107 27.48 -8.56 -7.36
N ASP A 108 26.61 -8.08 -8.25
CA ASP A 108 26.99 -7.35 -9.45
C ASP A 108 26.34 -5.96 -9.50
N ASN A 109 26.41 -5.30 -10.65
CA ASN A 109 25.88 -3.95 -10.86
C ASN A 109 24.57 -3.93 -11.65
N ILE A 110 23.80 -5.02 -11.62
CA ILE A 110 22.66 -5.27 -12.48
C ILE A 110 21.52 -5.88 -11.65
N GLY A 111 20.70 -5.01 -11.05
CA GLY A 111 19.55 -5.43 -10.26
C GLY A 111 18.22 -5.41 -11.01
N LEU A 112 17.18 -5.96 -10.36
CA LEU A 112 15.79 -5.73 -10.74
C LEU A 112 15.45 -4.24 -10.67
N LEU A 113 14.46 -3.81 -11.45
CA LEU A 113 14.06 -2.40 -11.51
C LEU A 113 12.82 -2.16 -10.65
N ILE A 114 12.80 -1.08 -9.88
CA ILE A 114 11.71 -0.74 -8.94
C ILE A 114 11.08 0.60 -9.32
N ASP A 115 9.75 0.66 -9.31
CA ASP A 115 8.99 1.90 -9.53
C ASP A 115 7.60 1.88 -8.83
N ASP A 116 6.91 3.03 -8.81
CA ASP A 116 5.50 3.19 -8.40
C ASP A 116 5.14 2.54 -7.06
N VAL A 117 5.95 2.81 -6.04
CA VAL A 117 5.72 2.29 -4.68
C VAL A 117 4.60 3.07 -3.98
N THR A 118 3.54 2.36 -3.58
CA THR A 118 2.40 2.89 -2.83
C THR A 118 2.14 2.03 -1.60
N LEU A 119 2.09 2.67 -0.43
CA LEU A 119 1.69 2.04 0.82
C LEU A 119 0.51 2.80 1.40
N THR A 120 -0.62 2.11 1.54
CA THR A 120 -1.83 2.69 2.14
C THR A 120 -2.27 1.85 3.32
N LYS A 121 -2.96 2.50 4.26
CA LYS A 121 -3.63 1.82 5.36
C LYS A 121 -5.01 2.40 5.60
N SER A 122 -5.94 1.57 6.05
CA SER A 122 -7.26 1.99 6.50
C SER A 122 -7.65 1.27 7.79
N VAL A 123 -8.49 1.93 8.59
CA VAL A 123 -9.06 1.33 9.81
C VAL A 123 -10.43 0.77 9.46
N PRO A 124 -10.74 -0.51 9.75
CA PRO A 124 -12.08 -1.04 9.57
C PRO A 124 -13.12 -0.24 10.36
N GLU A 125 -14.27 0.06 9.74
CA GLU A 125 -15.34 0.78 10.42
C GLU A 125 -15.79 0.01 11.69
N PRO A 126 -15.99 0.69 12.83
CA PRO A 126 -16.47 0.04 14.03
C PRO A 126 -17.86 -0.57 13.80
N ALA A 127 -18.03 -1.86 14.12
CA ALA A 127 -19.32 -2.55 14.06
C ALA A 127 -20.42 -1.87 14.92
N SER A 128 -20.04 -1.00 15.87
CA SER A 128 -20.95 -0.20 16.67
C SER A 128 -21.79 0.80 15.85
N LEU A 129 -21.34 1.22 14.66
CA LEU A 129 -22.11 2.12 13.81
C LEU A 129 -23.42 1.47 13.34
N ILE A 130 -23.40 0.16 13.05
CA ILE A 130 -24.62 -0.59 12.65
C ILE A 130 -25.64 -0.63 13.80
N VAL A 131 -25.17 -0.76 15.04
CA VAL A 131 -26.04 -0.81 16.22
C VAL A 131 -26.74 0.54 16.44
N ILE A 132 -26.03 1.66 16.29
CA ILE A 132 -26.61 3.00 16.51
C ILE A 132 -27.66 3.33 15.44
N PHE A 133 -27.41 3.02 14.16
CA PHE A 133 -28.41 3.21 13.11
C PHE A 133 -29.59 2.24 13.22
N GLY A 134 -29.35 1.01 13.68
CA GLY A 134 -30.39 0.02 13.92
C GLY A 134 -31.36 0.39 15.04
N LEU A 135 -30.88 0.98 16.15
CA LEU A 135 -31.75 1.40 17.25
C LEU A 135 -32.53 2.70 16.96
N GLY A 136 -31.96 3.64 16.19
CA GLY A 136 -32.62 4.92 15.88
C GLY A 136 -33.90 4.81 15.05
N ALA A 137 -34.04 3.76 14.24
CA ALA A 137 -35.19 3.56 13.36
C ALA A 137 -36.45 3.03 14.09
N PHE A 138 -36.33 2.51 15.32
CA PHE A 138 -37.46 1.96 16.08
C PHE A 138 -38.10 2.96 17.07
N GLY A 139 -37.56 4.18 17.22
CA GLY A 139 -37.97 5.13 18.27
C GLY A 139 -39.01 6.20 17.89
N VAL A 140 -39.41 6.32 16.62
CA VAL A 140 -40.20 7.49 16.14
C VAL A 140 -41.53 7.09 15.52
N THR A 141 -42.36 6.30 16.21
CA THR A 141 -43.77 6.10 15.83
C THR A 141 -44.70 6.07 17.04
N SER A 142 -45.04 7.23 17.60
CA SER A 142 -46.36 7.47 18.26
C SER A 142 -46.41 8.87 18.89
N LEU A 143 -46.73 9.89 18.09
CA LEU A 143 -47.29 11.13 18.61
C LEU A 143 -48.82 11.03 18.53
N PRO A 144 -49.56 10.96 19.66
CA PRO A 144 -51.01 11.00 19.62
C PRO A 144 -51.48 12.38 19.12
N LYS A 145 -52.24 12.41 18.01
CA LYS A 145 -52.88 13.62 17.50
C LYS A 145 -53.84 14.17 18.56
N ARG A 146 -53.51 15.34 19.13
CA ARG A 146 -54.42 16.11 19.99
C ARG A 146 -55.59 16.60 19.13
N LYS A 147 -56.80 16.14 19.46
CA LYS A 147 -58.05 16.56 18.83
C LYS A 147 -58.33 18.02 19.24
N GLN A 148 -58.31 18.93 18.28
CA GLN A 148 -58.70 20.34 18.49
C GLN A 148 -60.23 20.42 18.45
N GLU A 149 -60.86 20.77 19.56
CA GLU A 149 -62.31 20.98 19.64
C GLU A 149 -62.62 22.47 19.44
N LYS A 150 -63.41 22.79 18.41
CA LYS A 150 -63.83 24.18 18.14
C LYS A 150 -65.00 24.54 19.05
N VAL A 151 -64.77 25.48 19.96
CA VAL A 151 -65.84 26.14 20.72
C VAL A 151 -66.25 27.42 19.99
N ALA A 152 -67.50 27.51 19.56
CA ALA A 152 -68.09 28.73 19.02
C ALA A 152 -68.96 29.39 20.10
N VAL A 153 -68.65 30.65 20.42
CA VAL A 153 -69.47 31.50 21.29
C VAL A 153 -70.36 32.36 20.40
N LYS A 154 -71.66 32.37 20.67
CA LYS A 154 -72.66 33.15 19.93
C LYS A 154 -73.05 34.37 20.78
N ALA A 155 -73.08 35.54 20.15
CA ALA A 155 -73.67 36.77 20.70
C ALA A 155 -75.19 36.76 20.50
#